data_AF-A0A830C6B6-F1
#
_entry.id   AF-A0A830C6B6-F1
#
_cell.length_a   1.000
_cell.length_b   1.000
_cell.length_c   1.000
_cell.angle_alpha   90.00
_cell.angle_beta   90.00
_cell.angle_gamma   90.00
#
_symmetry.space_group_name_H-M   'P 1'
#
loop_
_entity.id
_entity.type
_entity.pdbx_description
1 polymer ?
#
loop_
_entity_poly.entity_id
_entity_poly.type
_entity_poly.pdbx_seq_one_letter_code
_entity_poly.pdbx_strand_id
1 'polypeptide(L)' 'MKESHVLQFSKDEEALIVRMYNLVGKRWTLIAGRIPGRTAEEIEKYWESRYPTDGFFK' A
#
# COMPACT_ATOMS: atom_id res chain seq x y z
N MET A 1 2.96 -9.65 -22.55
CA MET A 1 2.32 -8.38 -22.14
C MET A 1 2.11 -8.50 -20.65
N LYS A 2 2.82 -7.70 -19.82
CA LYS A 2 2.67 -7.81 -18.37
C LYS A 2 1.26 -7.32 -18.03
N GLU A 3 0.36 -8.23 -17.68
CA GLU A 3 -0.87 -7.87 -17.00
C GLU A 3 -0.47 -7.12 -15.74
N SER A 4 -0.55 -5.79 -15.81
CA SER A 4 -0.51 -4.92 -14.66
C SER A 4 -1.70 -5.30 -13.78
N HIS A 5 -1.53 -6.33 -12.95
CA HIS A 5 -2.49 -6.70 -11.93
C HIS A 5 -2.72 -5.43 -11.11
N VAL A 6 -3.86 -4.80 -11.34
CA VAL A 6 -4.42 -3.78 -10.48
C VAL A 6 -4.57 -4.50 -9.15
N LEU A 7 -3.73 -4.14 -8.18
CA LEU A 7 -3.79 -4.77 -6.88
C LEU A 7 -5.10 -4.36 -6.24
N GLN A 8 -6.06 -5.28 -6.28
CA GLN A 8 -7.38 -5.06 -5.72
C GLN A 8 -7.30 -5.34 -4.22
N PHE A 9 -7.35 -4.30 -3.42
CA PHE A 9 -7.47 -4.39 -1.96
C PHE A 9 -8.94 -4.21 -1.56
N SER A 10 -9.37 -4.93 -0.53
CA SER A 10 -10.67 -4.70 0.09
C SER A 10 -10.66 -3.39 0.89
N LYS A 11 -11.83 -2.80 1.12
CA LYS A 11 -11.96 -1.55 1.89
C LYS A 11 -11.29 -1.61 3.27
N ASP A 12 -11.34 -2.77 3.91
CA ASP A 12 -10.73 -2.97 5.22
C ASP A 12 -9.19 -2.99 5.14
N GLU A 13 -8.64 -3.66 4.12
CA GLU A 13 -7.20 -3.65 3.86
C GLU A 13 -6.73 -2.23 3.50
N GLU A 14 -7.46 -1.52 2.63
CA GLU A 14 -7.13 -0.13 2.25
C GLU A 14 -7.12 0.79 3.49
N ALA A 15 -8.14 0.69 4.34
CA ALA A 15 -8.22 1.46 5.58
C ALA A 15 -7.06 1.15 6.53
N LEU A 16 -6.67 -0.12 6.62
CA LEU A 16 -5.53 -0.54 7.44
C LEU A 16 -4.19 -0.03 6.87
N ILE A 17 -4.00 -0.09 5.55
CA ILE A 17 -2.80 0.46 4.88
C ILE A 17 -2.66 1.95 5.19
N VAL A 18 -3.74 2.73 5.02
CA VAL A 18 -3.72 4.18 5.30
C VAL A 18 -3.41 4.47 6.76
N ARG A 19 -4.07 3.78 7.70
CA ARG A 19 -3.81 3.96 9.13
C ARG A 19 -2.37 3.60 9.50
N MET A 20 -1.86 2.49 9.00
CA MET A 20 -0.50 2.03 9.28
C MET A 20 0.54 2.96 8.64
N TYR A 21 0.35 3.40 7.40
CA TYR A 21 1.24 4.36 6.76
C TYR A 21 1.33 5.66 7.55
N ASN A 22 0.22 6.18 8.06
CA ASN A 22 0.23 7.38 8.91
C ASN A 22 0.98 7.17 10.23
N LEU A 23 1.05 5.93 10.75
CA LEU A 23 1.74 5.60 11.99
C LEU A 23 3.23 5.32 11.80
N VAL A 24 3.60 4.62 10.72
CA VAL A 24 4.95 4.05 10.55
C VAL A 24 5.64 4.47 9.24
N GLY A 25 4.97 5.22 8.37
CA GLY A 25 5.44 5.63 7.06
C GLY A 25 5.61 4.46 6.09
N LYS A 26 6.64 4.53 5.25
CA LYS A 26 6.99 3.53 4.22
C LYS A 26 7.54 2.20 4.77
N ARG A 27 7.23 1.82 6.02
CA ARG A 27 7.69 0.55 6.62
C ARG A 27 6.83 -0.62 6.13
N TRP A 28 6.85 -0.89 4.83
CA TRP A 28 5.94 -1.81 4.15
C TRP A 28 5.92 -3.22 4.72
N THR A 29 7.08 -3.76 5.12
CA THR A 29 7.18 -5.08 5.76
C THR A 29 6.39 -5.16 7.06
N LEU A 30 6.34 -4.06 7.83
CA LEU A 30 5.58 -3.98 9.07
C LEU A 30 4.07 -3.82 8.80
N ILE A 31 3.70 -3.13 7.72
CA ILE A 31 2.30 -3.03 7.29
C ILE A 31 1.78 -4.37 6.77
N ALA A 32 2.56 -5.05 5.92
CA ALA A 32 2.26 -6.39 5.39
C ALA A 32 2.07 -7.43 6.50
N GLY A 33 2.86 -7.35 7.57
CA GLY A 33 2.68 -8.20 8.75
C GLY A 33 1.33 -8.06 9.46
N ARG A 34 0.53 -7.03 9.13
CA ARG A 34 -0.84 -6.84 9.64
C ARG A 34 -1.93 -7.19 8.64
N ILE A 35 -1.59 -7.51 7.39
CA ILE A 35 -2.54 -7.82 6.33
C ILE A 35 -2.24 -9.23 5.79
N PRO A 36 -2.89 -10.27 6.35
CA PRO A 36 -2.67 -11.64 5.92
C PRO A 36 -2.91 -11.81 4.42
N GLY A 37 -1.98 -12.47 3.72
CA GLY A 37 -2.08 -12.71 2.28
C GLY A 37 -1.61 -11.55 1.40
N ARG A 38 -1.05 -10.48 1.98
CA ARG A 38 -0.44 -9.37 1.24
C ARG A 38 1.04 -9.26 1.52
N THR A 39 1.80 -8.91 0.48
CA THR A 39 3.24 -8.66 0.60
C THR A 39 3.56 -7.18 0.72
N ALA A 40 4.77 -6.88 1.17
CA ALA A 40 5.26 -5.50 1.28
C ALA A 40 5.28 -4.81 -0.09
N GLU A 41 5.70 -5.55 -1.13
CA GLU A 41 5.80 -5.08 -2.52
C GLU A 41 4.42 -4.74 -3.10
N GLU A 42 3.40 -5.55 -2.79
CA GLU A 42 2.03 -5.27 -3.19
C GLU A 42 1.50 -3.99 -2.53
N ILE A 43 1.73 -3.83 -1.23
CA ILE A 43 1.27 -2.64 -0.49
C ILE A 43 1.99 -1.38 -0.98
N GLU A 44 3.30 -1.46 -1.22
CA GLU A 44 4.08 -0.36 -1.81
C GLU A 44 3.53 0.05 -3.17
N LYS A 45 3.33 -0.92 -4.07
CA LYS A 45 2.79 -0.64 -5.41
C LYS A 45 1.37 -0.07 -5.37
N TYR A 46 0.51 -0.56 -4.46
CA TYR A 46 -0.81 0.02 -4.22
C TYR A 46 -0.71 1.47 -3.75
N TRP A 47 0.18 1.75 -2.79
CA TRP A 47 0.38 3.09 -2.27
C TRP A 47 0.86 4.06 -3.36
N GLU A 48 1.91 3.68 -4.11
CA GLU A 48 2.47 4.51 -5.19
C GLU A 48 1.45 4.74 -6.32
N SER A 49 0.61 3.75 -6.62
CA SER A 49 -0.46 3.89 -7.60
C SER A 49 -1.58 4.85 -7.15
N ARG A 50 -1.82 4.96 -5.83
CA ARG A 50 -2.93 5.75 -5.26
C ARG A 50 -2.50 7.15 -4.82
N TYR A 51 -1.28 7.26 -4.34
CA TYR A 51 -0.66 8.47 -3.79
C TYR A 51 0.71 8.67 -4.44
N PRO A 52 0.75 9.05 -5.73
CA PRO A 52 2.01 9.33 -6.39
C PRO A 52 2.76 10.40 -5.59
N THR A 53 3.95 10.03 -5.12
CA THR A 53 4.78 10.84 -4.23
C THR A 53 5.12 12.22 -4.81
N ASP A 54 4.89 12.42 -6.11
CA ASP A 54 5.29 13.60 -6.90
C ASP A 54 4.38 14.83 -6.74
N GLY A 55 3.39 14.81 -5.83
CA GLY A 55 2.48 15.94 -5.63
C GLY A 55 2.03 16.23 -4.21
N PHE A 56 2.35 15.39 -3.22
CA PHE A 56 1.82 15.53 -1.86
C PHE A 56 2.74 16.31 -0.90
N PHE A 57 3.98 16.59 -1.31
CA PHE A 57 4.96 17.34 -0.52
C PHE A 57 5.44 18.63 -1.23
N LYS A 58 4.56 19.30 -1.97
CA LYS A 58 4.76 20.72 -2.34
C LYS A 58 3.81 21.61 -1.58
#